data_AF-A0AAD6V694-F1
#
_entry.id   AF-A0AAD6V694-F1
#
_cell.length_a   1.000
_cell.length_b   1.000
_cell.length_c   1.000
_cell.angle_alpha   90.00
_cell.angle_beta   90.00
_cell.angle_gamma   90.00
#
_symmetry.space_group_name_H-M   'P 1'
#
loop_
_entity.id
_entity.type
_entity.pdbx_description
1 polymer ?
#
loop_
_entity_poly.entity_id
_entity_poly.type
_entity_poly.pdbx_seq_one_letter_code
_entity_poly.pdbx_strand_id
1 'polypeptide(L)'
;YSLDVKEALRLLSVSLSKPSLPETLWKDVLLDRFVDLDVIVANRFATEPDEPQSFLIGEHQLEIRRPKVVLRVSTHGEWILAFRTYERAINFAFKYRRDELETYANYIQDLFASWHPSLHLKIINYDRAARNLIAQSHSLLFSDTQRLRACENAHLSAGGVFSVSGPSQRPDPRGKDKRSSKRPENSDICRNYNNGRCERGRDCRYKHACLGCKGTTHVVKDC
;
A
#
# COMPACT_ATOMS: atom_id res chain seq x y z
N TYR A 1 -7.90 -9.76 -27.09
CA TYR A 1 -7.05 -10.45 -26.11
C TYR A 1 -7.83 -11.19 -25.03
N SER A 2 -8.91 -10.63 -24.48
CA SER A 2 -9.70 -11.26 -23.40
C SER A 2 -10.40 -12.59 -23.75
N LEU A 3 -10.68 -12.84 -25.04
CA LEU A 3 -11.35 -14.06 -25.50
C LEU A 3 -10.46 -15.32 -25.40
N ASP A 4 -9.16 -15.17 -25.66
CA ASP A 4 -8.17 -16.25 -25.48
C ASP A 4 -6.80 -15.67 -25.09
N VAL A 5 -6.61 -15.54 -23.78
CA VAL A 5 -5.38 -14.98 -23.21
C VAL A 5 -4.19 -15.92 -23.42
N LYS A 6 -4.43 -17.24 -23.47
CA LYS A 6 -3.34 -18.21 -23.65
C LYS A 6 -2.78 -18.09 -25.07
N GLU A 7 -3.64 -18.03 -26.07
CA GLU A 7 -3.21 -17.84 -27.45
C GLU A 7 -2.57 -16.46 -27.65
N ALA A 8 -3.12 -15.41 -27.02
CA ALA A 8 -2.50 -14.09 -27.03
C ALA A 8 -1.08 -14.09 -26.45
N LEU A 9 -0.86 -14.74 -25.30
CA LEU A 9 0.47 -14.89 -24.71
C LEU A 9 1.41 -15.69 -25.61
N ARG A 10 0.91 -16.75 -26.25
CA ARG A 10 1.68 -17.55 -27.21
C ARG A 10 2.15 -16.69 -28.37
N LEU A 11 1.24 -15.94 -29.01
CA LEU A 11 1.55 -15.04 -30.12
C LEU A 11 2.52 -13.92 -29.71
N LEU A 12 2.35 -13.36 -28.50
CA LEU A 12 3.30 -12.39 -27.95
C LEU A 12 4.71 -12.98 -27.84
N SER A 13 4.85 -14.22 -27.36
CA SER A 13 6.16 -14.85 -27.16
C SER A 13 6.93 -15.11 -28.46
N VAL A 14 6.26 -15.21 -29.61
CA VAL A 14 6.92 -15.34 -30.93
C VAL A 14 7.18 -13.98 -31.59
N SER A 15 6.68 -12.88 -31.00
CA SER A 15 6.75 -11.57 -31.63
C SER A 15 8.14 -10.94 -31.45
N LEU A 16 8.75 -10.55 -32.58
CA LEU A 16 9.98 -9.78 -32.59
C LEU A 16 9.74 -8.43 -31.89
N SER A 17 10.72 -7.96 -31.10
CA SER A 17 10.69 -6.71 -30.30
C SER A 17 9.79 -6.69 -29.04
N LYS A 18 9.34 -7.85 -28.54
CA LYS A 18 8.63 -7.96 -27.24
C LYS A 18 9.47 -7.34 -26.10
N PRO A 19 8.92 -6.35 -25.36
CA PRO A 19 9.59 -5.82 -24.16
C PRO A 19 9.83 -6.89 -23.08
N SER A 20 10.96 -6.79 -22.39
CA SER A 20 11.30 -7.68 -21.26
C SER A 20 10.40 -7.39 -20.05
N LEU A 21 9.49 -8.33 -19.77
CA LEU A 21 8.57 -8.31 -18.63
C LEU A 21 8.29 -9.77 -18.22
N PRO A 22 8.06 -10.03 -16.92
CA PRO A 22 7.53 -11.31 -16.45
C PRO A 22 6.22 -11.69 -17.14
N GLU A 23 6.00 -13.00 -17.35
CA GLU A 23 4.76 -13.49 -17.97
C GLU A 23 3.51 -13.11 -17.18
N THR A 24 3.63 -13.03 -15.84
CA THR A 24 2.54 -12.57 -14.96
C THR A 24 2.09 -11.16 -15.33
N LEU A 25 3.04 -10.24 -15.55
CA LEU A 25 2.73 -8.86 -15.93
C LEU A 25 2.20 -8.77 -17.37
N TRP A 26 2.66 -9.62 -18.29
CA TRP A 26 2.08 -9.70 -19.63
C TRP A 26 0.61 -10.12 -19.61
N LYS A 27 0.26 -11.06 -18.73
CA LYS A 27 -1.13 -11.45 -18.53
C LYS A 27 -1.97 -10.28 -18.02
N ASP A 28 -1.45 -9.50 -17.07
CA ASP A 28 -2.14 -8.33 -16.54
C ASP A 28 -2.28 -7.22 -17.59
N VAL A 29 -1.24 -6.97 -18.40
CA VAL A 29 -1.29 -6.07 -19.57
C VAL A 29 -2.40 -6.48 -20.52
N LEU A 30 -2.42 -7.75 -20.97
CA LEU A 30 -3.40 -8.23 -21.95
C LEU A 30 -4.85 -8.19 -21.47
N LEU A 31 -5.05 -8.26 -20.15
CA LEU A 31 -6.35 -8.19 -19.50
C LEU A 31 -6.74 -6.77 -19.06
N ASP A 32 -5.92 -5.77 -19.40
CA ASP A 32 -6.08 -4.37 -18.97
C ASP A 32 -6.25 -4.23 -17.44
N ARG A 33 -5.48 -5.04 -16.70
CA ARG A 33 -5.45 -5.06 -15.23
C ARG A 33 -4.34 -4.16 -14.70
N PHE A 34 -4.39 -3.93 -13.38
CA PHE A 34 -3.34 -3.21 -12.69
C PHE A 34 -1.99 -3.92 -12.87
N VAL A 35 -1.00 -3.18 -13.37
CA VAL A 35 0.39 -3.66 -13.52
C VAL A 35 1.24 -3.03 -12.42
N ASP A 36 1.90 -3.88 -11.64
CA ASP A 36 2.76 -3.44 -10.54
C ASP A 36 4.15 -3.04 -11.04
N LEU A 37 4.50 -1.76 -10.89
CA LEU A 37 5.81 -1.21 -11.27
C LEU A 37 6.95 -1.72 -10.38
N ASP A 38 6.66 -2.11 -9.13
CA ASP A 38 7.67 -2.70 -8.23
C ASP A 38 8.21 -4.01 -8.83
N VAL A 39 7.33 -4.81 -9.41
CA VAL A 39 7.70 -6.08 -10.08
C VAL A 39 8.53 -5.83 -11.34
N ILE A 40 8.27 -4.73 -12.08
CA ILE A 40 9.06 -4.34 -13.25
C ILE A 40 10.50 -4.00 -12.83
N VAL A 41 10.67 -3.18 -11.79
CA VAL A 41 12.00 -2.81 -11.29
C VAL A 41 12.73 -4.02 -10.71
N ALA A 42 12.03 -4.84 -9.91
CA ALA A 42 12.59 -6.08 -9.34
C ALA A 42 13.08 -7.05 -10.42
N ASN A 43 12.37 -7.16 -11.55
CA ASN A 43 12.76 -8.07 -12.62
C ASN A 43 13.89 -7.53 -13.50
N ARG A 44 14.07 -6.21 -13.62
CA ARG A 44 15.06 -5.59 -14.50
C ARG A 44 16.50 -6.02 -14.20
N PHE A 45 16.83 -6.20 -12.93
CA PHE A 45 18.16 -6.62 -12.46
C PHE A 45 18.17 -8.07 -11.96
N ALA A 46 17.11 -8.85 -12.23
CA ALA A 46 17.10 -10.26 -11.87
C ALA A 46 18.19 -10.98 -12.65
N THR A 47 19.17 -11.53 -11.92
CA THR A 47 20.29 -12.29 -12.49
C THR A 47 19.93 -13.76 -12.73
N GLU A 48 18.85 -14.25 -12.11
CA GLU A 48 18.37 -15.61 -12.26
C GLU A 48 16.98 -15.62 -12.92
N PRO A 49 16.70 -16.58 -13.82
CA PRO A 49 15.35 -16.79 -14.34
C PRO A 49 14.38 -17.20 -13.22
N ASP A 50 13.14 -16.76 -13.31
CA ASP A 50 12.06 -17.06 -12.35
C ASP A 50 11.51 -18.47 -12.63
N GLU A 51 12.31 -19.50 -12.37
CA GLU A 51 11.90 -20.89 -12.50
C GLU A 51 11.35 -21.42 -11.16
N PRO A 52 10.12 -21.97 -11.13
CA PRO A 52 9.62 -22.63 -9.93
C PRO A 52 10.51 -23.84 -9.64
N GLN A 53 11.09 -23.88 -8.44
CA GLN A 53 11.85 -25.05 -8.01
C GLN A 53 10.86 -26.14 -7.65
N SER A 54 10.67 -27.11 -8.54
CA SER A 54 9.79 -28.23 -8.29
C SER A 54 10.51 -29.35 -7.55
N PHE A 55 9.92 -29.84 -6.46
CA PHE A 55 10.37 -30.99 -5.71
C PHE A 55 9.29 -32.07 -5.74
N LEU A 56 9.69 -33.33 -5.92
CA LEU A 56 8.80 -34.47 -5.77
C LEU A 56 8.75 -34.87 -4.29
N ILE A 57 7.56 -34.91 -3.71
CA ILE A 57 7.29 -35.51 -2.40
C ILE A 57 6.32 -36.66 -2.60
N GLY A 58 6.86 -37.89 -2.64
CA GLY A 58 6.08 -39.07 -3.00
C GLY A 58 5.57 -38.98 -4.43
N GLU A 59 4.25 -38.99 -4.60
CA GLU A 59 3.57 -38.87 -5.90
C GLU A 59 3.18 -37.42 -6.26
N HIS A 60 3.39 -36.47 -5.35
CA HIS A 60 2.99 -35.08 -5.54
C HIS A 60 4.18 -34.19 -5.90
N GLN A 61 3.99 -33.35 -6.91
CA GLN A 61 4.95 -32.30 -7.28
C GLN A 61 4.62 -31.02 -6.52
N LEU A 62 5.57 -30.53 -5.72
CA LEU A 62 5.50 -29.24 -5.05
C LEU A 62 6.34 -28.24 -5.79
N GLU A 63 5.73 -27.14 -6.25
CA GLU A 63 6.46 -26.00 -6.78
C GLU A 63 6.74 -24.99 -5.67
N ILE A 64 8.02 -24.81 -5.33
CA ILE A 64 8.48 -23.79 -4.39
C ILE A 64 9.09 -22.66 -5.23
N ARG A 65 8.47 -21.48 -5.18
CA ARG A 65 9.05 -20.28 -5.78
C ARG A 65 9.97 -19.59 -4.77
N ARG A 66 11.18 -19.24 -5.19
CA ARG A 66 12.10 -18.46 -4.35
C ARG A 66 11.45 -17.10 -4.02
N PRO A 67 11.55 -16.60 -2.78
CA PRO A 67 11.07 -15.27 -2.45
C PRO A 67 11.86 -14.24 -3.27
N LYS A 68 11.17 -13.58 -4.20
CA LYS A 68 11.73 -12.55 -5.05
C LYS A 68 12.07 -11.32 -4.20
N VAL A 69 13.23 -10.70 -4.44
CA VAL A 69 13.56 -9.41 -3.81
C VAL A 69 12.47 -8.41 -4.20
N VAL A 70 11.74 -7.89 -3.21
CA VAL A 70 10.72 -6.87 -3.42
C VAL A 70 11.43 -5.52 -3.49
N LEU A 71 12.01 -5.20 -4.65
CA LEU A 71 12.41 -3.83 -4.94
C LEU A 71 11.14 -2.99 -5.05
N ARG A 72 11.07 -1.92 -4.25
CA ARG A 72 9.98 -0.93 -4.38
C ARG A 72 10.48 0.27 -5.12
N VAL A 73 9.66 0.77 -6.03
CA VAL A 73 9.88 2.08 -6.65
C VAL A 73 9.86 3.13 -5.53
N SER A 74 10.99 3.80 -5.34
CA SER A 74 11.21 4.74 -4.23
C SER A 74 11.73 6.10 -4.69
N THR A 75 12.28 6.16 -5.90
CA THR A 75 12.83 7.39 -6.50
C THR A 75 12.13 7.74 -7.81
N HIS A 76 12.24 9.01 -8.21
CA HIS A 76 11.76 9.48 -9.52
C HIS A 76 12.42 8.70 -10.69
N GLY A 77 13.72 8.43 -10.61
CA GLY A 77 14.45 7.69 -11.65
C GLY A 77 13.97 6.25 -11.80
N GLU A 78 13.73 5.54 -10.69
CA GLU A 78 13.14 4.20 -10.70
C GLU A 78 11.73 4.22 -11.30
N TRP A 79 10.93 5.23 -10.94
CA TRP A 79 9.60 5.40 -11.50
C TRP A 79 9.64 5.62 -13.01
N ILE A 80 10.52 6.50 -13.53
CA ILE A 80 10.70 6.70 -14.98
C ILE A 80 11.05 5.38 -15.66
N LEU A 81 12.02 4.64 -15.14
CA LEU A 81 12.47 3.37 -15.73
C LEU A 81 11.36 2.31 -15.76
N ALA A 82 10.58 2.22 -14.69
CA ALA A 82 9.47 1.29 -14.58
C ALA A 82 8.32 1.68 -15.52
N PHE A 83 7.92 2.96 -15.49
CA PHE A 83 6.82 3.48 -16.29
C PHE A 83 7.11 3.41 -17.78
N ARG A 84 8.33 3.72 -18.24
CA ARG A 84 8.71 3.58 -19.65
C ARG A 84 8.69 2.12 -20.13
N THR A 85 9.05 1.17 -19.26
CA THR A 85 8.92 -0.26 -19.59
C THR A 85 7.46 -0.67 -19.70
N TYR A 86 6.63 -0.22 -18.75
CA TYR A 86 5.18 -0.41 -18.77
C TYR A 86 4.54 0.18 -20.04
N GLU A 87 4.85 1.44 -20.37
CA GLU A 87 4.37 2.15 -21.55
C GLU A 87 4.71 1.39 -22.84
N ARG A 88 5.94 0.90 -22.98
CA ARG A 88 6.35 0.09 -24.14
C ARG A 88 5.52 -1.18 -24.27
N ALA A 89 5.21 -1.85 -23.16
CA ALA A 89 4.42 -3.07 -23.17
C ALA A 89 2.95 -2.83 -23.51
N ILE A 90 2.35 -1.77 -22.95
CA ILE A 90 1.00 -1.36 -23.32
C ILE A 90 0.95 -0.96 -24.79
N ASN A 91 1.90 -0.15 -25.28
CA ASN A 91 1.93 0.26 -26.69
C ASN A 91 2.16 -0.92 -27.65
N PHE A 92 2.86 -1.96 -27.19
CA PHE A 92 3.07 -3.20 -27.95
C PHE A 92 1.77 -4.00 -28.06
N ALA A 93 1.02 -4.16 -26.96
CA ALA A 93 -0.25 -4.87 -26.95
C ALA A 93 -1.40 -4.03 -27.56
N PHE A 94 -1.42 -2.72 -27.33
CA PHE A 94 -2.49 -1.79 -27.68
C PHE A 94 -1.91 -0.56 -28.37
N LYS A 95 -1.90 -0.58 -29.70
CA LYS A 95 -1.25 0.47 -30.51
C LYS A 95 -1.81 1.89 -30.32
N TYR A 96 -3.06 2.02 -29.86
CA TYR A 96 -3.79 3.29 -29.79
C TYR A 96 -3.75 3.99 -28.42
N ARG A 97 -3.03 3.45 -27.42
CA ARG A 97 -2.99 4.02 -26.06
C ARG A 97 -1.81 4.94 -25.78
N ARG A 98 -1.00 5.24 -26.80
CA ARG A 98 0.24 6.03 -26.64
C ARG A 98 -0.01 7.41 -26.08
N ASP A 99 -0.89 8.18 -26.73
CA ASP A 99 -1.11 9.60 -26.39
C ASP A 99 -1.70 9.74 -24.97
N GLU A 100 -2.58 8.81 -24.60
CA GLU A 100 -3.18 8.70 -23.27
C GLU A 100 -2.10 8.45 -22.19
N LEU A 101 -1.19 7.50 -22.42
CA LEU A 101 -0.10 7.19 -21.50
C LEU A 101 0.95 8.30 -21.42
N GLU A 102 1.27 8.92 -22.54
CA GLU A 102 2.21 10.04 -22.61
C GLU A 102 1.68 11.25 -21.83
N THR A 103 0.39 11.56 -21.98
CA THR A 103 -0.29 12.63 -21.23
C THR A 103 -0.15 12.39 -19.72
N TYR A 104 -0.41 11.17 -19.26
CA TYR A 104 -0.27 10.82 -17.84
C TYR A 104 1.19 10.81 -17.37
N ALA A 105 2.12 10.31 -18.18
CA ALA A 105 3.54 10.32 -17.85
C ALA A 105 4.05 11.76 -17.62
N ASN A 106 3.65 12.69 -18.48
CA ASN A 106 4.02 14.10 -18.36
C ASN A 106 3.39 14.71 -17.10
N TYR A 107 2.11 14.43 -16.85
CA TYR A 107 1.43 14.87 -15.63
C TYR A 107 2.13 14.42 -14.34
N ILE A 108 2.52 13.14 -14.22
CA ILE A 108 3.23 12.66 -13.02
C ILE A 108 4.65 13.26 -12.94
N GLN A 109 5.35 13.44 -14.07
CA GLN A 109 6.66 14.10 -14.08
C GLN A 109 6.57 15.56 -13.63
N ASP A 110 5.52 16.28 -14.03
CA ASP A 110 5.27 17.65 -13.58
C ASP A 110 5.04 17.72 -12.06
N LEU A 111 4.39 16.70 -11.47
CA LEU A 111 4.30 16.57 -10.01
C LEU A 111 5.69 16.37 -9.37
N PHE A 112 6.53 15.51 -9.93
CA PHE A 112 7.91 15.33 -9.42
C PHE A 112 8.75 16.61 -9.51
N ALA A 113 8.59 17.38 -10.60
CA ALA A 113 9.32 18.62 -10.83
C ALA A 113 8.84 19.78 -9.95
N SER A 114 7.56 19.81 -9.59
CA SER A 114 6.95 20.89 -8.79
C SER A 114 6.96 20.65 -7.28
N TRP A 115 7.31 19.45 -6.82
CA TRP A 115 7.34 19.09 -5.40
C TRP A 115 8.76 18.82 -4.90
N HIS A 116 9.00 19.15 -3.63
CA HIS A 116 10.29 18.89 -2.98
C HIS A 116 10.61 17.38 -2.93
N PRO A 117 11.87 16.95 -3.14
CA PRO A 117 12.26 15.53 -3.15
C PRO A 117 11.82 14.71 -1.93
N SER A 118 11.72 15.31 -0.75
CA SER A 118 11.21 14.63 0.46
C SER A 118 9.74 14.16 0.35
N LEU A 119 8.99 14.69 -0.61
CA LEU A 119 7.59 14.34 -0.86
C LEU A 119 7.42 13.41 -2.06
N HIS A 120 8.49 13.04 -2.77
CA HIS A 120 8.44 12.18 -3.95
C HIS A 120 7.80 10.81 -3.69
N LEU A 121 7.97 10.26 -2.48
CA LEU A 121 7.31 9.01 -2.10
C LEU A 121 5.77 9.14 -2.07
N LYS A 122 5.22 10.32 -1.74
CA LYS A 122 3.78 10.57 -1.82
C LYS A 122 3.28 10.55 -3.26
N ILE A 123 4.08 11.09 -4.19
CA ILE A 123 3.78 11.07 -5.63
C ILE A 123 3.78 9.64 -6.16
N ILE A 124 4.75 8.81 -5.78
CA ILE A 124 4.80 7.39 -6.16
C ILE A 124 3.59 6.63 -5.63
N ASN A 125 3.19 6.89 -4.38
CA ASN A 125 2.01 6.27 -3.79
C ASN A 125 0.71 6.73 -4.48
N TYR A 126 0.62 8.02 -4.81
CA TYR A 126 -0.47 8.56 -5.61
C TYR A 126 -0.55 7.90 -7.00
N ASP A 127 0.56 7.82 -7.74
CA ASP A 127 0.63 7.15 -9.05
C ASP A 127 0.10 5.72 -8.95
N ARG A 128 0.55 4.96 -7.94
CA ARG A 128 0.08 3.59 -7.71
C ARG A 128 -1.44 3.54 -7.51
N ALA A 129 -1.99 4.45 -6.70
CA ALA A 129 -3.42 4.52 -6.45
C ALA A 129 -4.21 4.95 -7.69
N ALA A 130 -3.71 5.93 -8.45
CA ALA A 130 -4.31 6.41 -9.69
C ALA A 130 -4.37 5.32 -10.76
N ARG A 131 -3.27 4.59 -11.00
CA ARG A 131 -3.25 3.47 -11.94
C ARG A 131 -4.17 2.32 -11.53
N ASN A 132 -4.25 2.03 -10.23
CA ASN A 132 -5.19 1.04 -9.72
C ASN A 132 -6.64 1.47 -9.93
N LEU A 133 -6.95 2.75 -9.72
CA LEU A 133 -8.27 3.31 -9.98
C LEU A 133 -8.64 3.22 -11.47
N ILE A 134 -7.71 3.56 -12.37
CA ILE A 134 -7.88 3.45 -13.83
C ILE A 134 -8.16 1.98 -14.21
N ALA A 135 -7.35 1.04 -13.72
CA ALA A 135 -7.52 -0.38 -14.03
C ALA A 135 -8.86 -0.97 -13.52
N GLN A 136 -9.44 -0.40 -12.46
CA GLN A 136 -10.75 -0.82 -11.95
C GLN A 136 -11.92 -0.12 -12.66
N SER A 137 -11.65 0.90 -13.47
CA SER A 137 -12.66 1.78 -14.06
C SER A 137 -12.71 1.63 -15.58
N HIS A 138 -13.77 1.02 -16.10
CA HIS A 138 -13.96 0.85 -17.55
C HIS A 138 -14.24 2.15 -18.33
N SER A 139 -14.38 3.29 -17.65
CA SER A 139 -14.71 4.58 -18.27
C SER A 139 -13.66 5.66 -18.04
N LEU A 140 -12.51 5.31 -17.44
CA LEU A 140 -11.48 6.27 -17.05
C LEU A 140 -10.22 6.00 -17.88
N LEU A 141 -9.73 7.03 -18.56
CA LEU A 141 -8.48 6.97 -19.31
C LEU A 141 -7.35 7.60 -18.49
N PHE A 142 -6.10 7.24 -18.78
CA PHE A 142 -4.92 7.90 -18.20
C PHE A 142 -4.87 9.40 -18.55
N SER A 143 -5.40 9.81 -19.70
CA SER A 143 -5.52 11.22 -20.09
C SER A 143 -6.54 12.01 -19.27
N ASP A 144 -7.46 11.34 -18.55
CA ASP A 144 -8.49 11.98 -17.72
C ASP A 144 -7.93 12.45 -16.37
N THR A 145 -6.82 13.20 -16.37
CA THR A 145 -6.11 13.64 -15.16
C THR A 145 -7.01 14.43 -14.20
N GLN A 146 -7.98 15.19 -14.73
CA GLN A 146 -8.96 15.92 -13.92
C GLN A 146 -9.86 15.01 -13.08
N ARG A 147 -10.15 13.80 -13.56
CA ARG A 147 -10.96 12.81 -12.84
C ARG A 147 -10.16 12.09 -11.75
N LEU A 148 -8.84 12.29 -11.70
CA LEU A 148 -7.96 11.76 -10.66
C LEU A 148 -7.84 12.69 -9.43
N ARG A 149 -8.41 13.91 -9.46
CA ARG A 149 -8.27 14.91 -8.40
C ARG A 149 -8.66 14.42 -7.01
N ALA A 150 -9.69 13.58 -6.89
CA ALA A 150 -10.10 13.05 -5.58
C ALA A 150 -9.00 12.14 -4.98
N CYS A 151 -8.39 11.30 -5.83
CA CYS A 151 -7.26 10.45 -5.46
C CYS A 151 -6.01 11.29 -5.18
N GLU A 152 -5.74 12.29 -6.02
CA GLU A 152 -4.64 13.24 -5.84
C GLU A 152 -4.72 13.95 -4.48
N ASN A 153 -5.89 14.52 -4.15
CA ASN A 153 -6.12 15.17 -2.87
C ASN A 153 -5.95 14.22 -1.69
N ALA A 154 -6.43 12.97 -1.81
CA ALA A 154 -6.30 11.98 -0.74
C ALA A 154 -4.83 11.66 -0.39
N HIS A 155 -3.93 11.68 -1.38
CA HIS A 155 -2.52 11.34 -1.21
C HIS A 155 -1.60 12.54 -1.02
N LEU A 156 -1.80 13.61 -1.78
CA LEU A 156 -0.87 14.74 -1.88
C LEU A 156 -1.24 15.91 -0.96
N SER A 157 -2.53 16.19 -0.76
CA SER A 157 -2.95 17.32 0.08
C SER A 157 -2.59 17.09 1.54
N ALA A 158 -2.22 18.16 2.27
CA ALA A 158 -1.86 18.08 3.69
C ALA A 158 -2.98 17.47 4.56
N GLY A 159 -4.25 17.75 4.24
CA GLY A 159 -5.43 17.16 4.90
C GLY A 159 -5.92 15.85 4.28
N GLY A 160 -5.22 15.31 3.28
CA GLY A 160 -5.60 14.07 2.61
C GLY A 160 -5.46 12.87 3.56
N VAL A 161 -6.40 11.92 3.49
CA VAL A 161 -6.47 10.75 4.40
C VAL A 161 -5.17 9.95 4.47
N PHE A 162 -4.42 9.88 3.37
CA PHE A 162 -3.13 9.19 3.30
C PHE A 162 -1.93 10.10 3.65
N SER A 163 -2.15 11.41 3.78
CA SER A 163 -1.17 12.40 4.23
C SER A 163 -1.20 12.65 5.73
N VAL A 164 -2.36 12.54 6.39
CA VAL A 164 -2.47 12.63 7.87
C VAL A 164 -1.78 11.45 8.58
N SER A 165 -1.48 10.39 7.83
CA SER A 165 -0.77 9.19 8.30
C SER A 165 0.75 9.34 8.20
N GLY A 166 1.30 10.51 8.53
CA GLY A 166 2.70 10.62 8.91
C GLY A 166 2.88 9.98 10.30
N PRO A 167 4.04 9.38 10.63
CA PRO A 167 4.28 8.95 12.00
C PRO A 167 4.07 10.19 12.88
N SER A 168 3.13 10.12 13.84
CA SER A 168 3.09 11.06 14.95
C SER A 168 4.53 11.29 15.37
N GLN A 169 5.00 12.52 15.24
CA GLN A 169 6.31 12.89 15.77
C GLN A 169 6.34 12.39 17.19
N ARG A 170 7.13 11.34 17.43
CA ARG A 170 7.51 10.97 18.78
C ARG A 170 8.13 12.25 19.35
N PRO A 171 7.66 12.76 20.49
CA PRO A 171 8.31 13.90 21.09
C PRO A 171 9.79 13.57 21.28
N ASP A 172 10.66 14.47 20.82
CA ASP A 172 12.10 14.39 20.97
C ASP A 172 12.47 14.14 22.45
N PRO A 173 13.31 13.14 22.79
CA PRO A 173 13.68 12.84 24.17
C PRO A 173 14.52 13.93 24.87
N ARG A 174 14.85 15.05 24.21
CA ARG A 174 15.76 16.07 24.78
C ARG A 174 15.14 17.42 25.11
N GLY A 175 13.81 17.51 25.14
CA GLY A 175 13.11 18.63 25.79
C GLY A 175 12.99 18.40 27.29
N LYS A 176 13.88 18.98 28.09
CA LYS A 176 13.70 19.12 29.55
C LYS A 176 12.45 19.96 29.81
N ASP A 177 11.31 19.32 30.03
CA ASP A 177 10.18 19.95 30.71
C ASP A 177 9.73 19.12 31.91
N LYS A 178 9.97 19.71 33.07
CA LYS A 178 9.51 19.23 34.37
C LYS A 178 7.99 19.28 34.42
N ARG A 179 7.29 18.20 34.06
CA ARG A 179 5.88 18.01 34.44
C ARG A 179 5.64 16.58 34.92
N SER A 180 5.23 16.53 36.19
CA SER A 180 4.83 15.37 36.97
C SER A 180 4.09 14.29 36.17
N SER A 181 4.58 13.05 36.27
CA SER A 181 3.94 11.84 35.75
C SER A 181 2.62 11.55 36.47
N LYS A 182 1.49 12.07 35.96
CA LYS A 182 0.19 11.47 36.24
C LYS A 182 0.01 10.28 35.30
N ARG A 183 0.06 9.07 35.88
CA ARG A 183 -0.35 7.83 35.19
C ARG A 183 -1.77 7.99 34.64
N PRO A 184 -2.08 7.44 33.45
CA PRO A 184 -3.45 7.43 32.95
C PRO A 184 -4.32 6.60 33.89
N GLU A 185 -5.24 7.28 34.57
CA GLU A 185 -6.22 6.73 35.49
C GLU A 185 -7.21 5.90 34.67
N ASN A 186 -7.22 4.58 34.89
CA ASN A 186 -8.15 3.72 34.17
C ASN A 186 -9.55 3.96 34.74
N SER A 187 -10.48 4.46 33.93
CA SER A 187 -11.81 4.90 34.39
C SER A 187 -12.75 3.77 34.82
N ASP A 188 -12.34 2.52 34.62
CA ASP A 188 -13.15 1.34 34.88
C ASP A 188 -13.32 1.05 36.38
N ILE A 189 -14.51 0.57 36.73
CA ILE A 189 -14.86 0.16 38.10
C ILE A 189 -14.18 -1.17 38.44
N CYS A 190 -13.58 -1.24 39.63
CA CYS A 190 -12.92 -2.44 40.15
C CYS A 190 -13.95 -3.53 40.45
N ARG A 191 -13.93 -4.61 39.65
CA ARG A 191 -14.79 -5.79 39.88
C ARG A 191 -14.42 -6.55 41.16
N ASN A 192 -13.13 -6.60 41.51
CA ASN A 192 -12.67 -7.26 42.73
C ASN A 192 -13.12 -6.54 43.99
N TYR A 193 -13.23 -5.21 43.95
CA TYR A 193 -13.82 -4.42 45.04
C TYR A 193 -15.28 -4.82 45.24
N ASN A 194 -16.07 -4.86 44.16
CA ASN A 194 -17.48 -5.26 44.20
C ASN A 194 -17.71 -6.71 44.65
N ASN A 195 -16.69 -7.56 44.57
CA ASN A 195 -16.73 -8.95 45.04
C ASN A 195 -16.15 -9.13 46.46
N GLY A 196 -15.72 -8.05 47.13
CA GLY A 196 -15.12 -8.09 48.47
C GLY A 196 -13.71 -8.70 48.51
N ARG A 197 -13.01 -8.76 47.37
CA ARG A 197 -11.70 -9.42 47.20
C ARG A 197 -10.58 -8.48 46.75
N CYS A 198 -10.76 -7.17 46.88
CA CYS A 198 -9.71 -6.21 46.52
C CYS A 198 -8.84 -5.88 47.73
N GLU A 199 -7.61 -6.37 47.73
CA GLU A 199 -6.61 -6.10 48.78
C GLU A 199 -5.82 -4.81 48.53
N ARG A 200 -6.00 -4.17 47.38
CA ARG A 200 -5.21 -3.01 46.93
C ARG A 200 -5.68 -1.67 47.52
N GLY A 201 -6.81 -1.65 48.23
CA GLY A 201 -7.32 -0.46 48.91
C GLY A 201 -7.34 0.81 48.03
N ARG A 202 -6.73 1.90 48.51
CA ARG A 202 -6.64 3.18 47.79
C ARG A 202 -5.61 3.18 46.65
N ASP A 203 -4.73 2.19 46.61
CA ASP A 203 -3.70 2.03 45.57
C ASP A 203 -4.20 1.21 44.38
N CYS A 204 -5.48 0.86 44.36
CA CYS A 204 -6.10 0.17 43.24
C CYS A 204 -6.14 1.08 42.01
N ARG A 205 -5.63 0.58 40.88
CA ARG A 205 -5.68 1.27 39.57
C ARG A 205 -7.10 1.49 39.04
N TYR A 206 -8.09 0.76 39.55
CA TYR A 206 -9.49 0.79 39.13
C TYR A 206 -10.35 1.47 40.19
N LYS A 207 -11.44 2.14 39.80
CA LYS A 207 -12.29 2.88 40.73
C LYS A 207 -13.05 1.96 41.68
N HIS A 208 -12.95 2.21 42.98
CA HIS A 208 -13.77 1.54 43.99
C HIS A 208 -15.13 2.24 44.09
N ALA A 209 -16.06 1.80 43.24
CA ALA A 209 -17.45 2.25 43.23
C ALA A 209 -18.38 1.05 43.00
N CYS A 210 -19.61 1.14 43.48
CA CYS A 210 -20.65 0.14 43.29
C CYS A 210 -20.98 -0.02 41.80
N LEU A 211 -21.03 -1.25 41.30
CA LEU A 211 -21.41 -1.52 39.90
C LEU A 211 -22.89 -1.18 39.61
N GLY A 212 -23.77 -1.24 40.61
CA GLY A 212 -25.20 -0.96 40.46
C GLY A 212 -25.52 0.53 40.42
N CYS A 213 -25.12 1.28 41.46
CA CYS A 213 -25.49 2.69 41.64
C CYS A 213 -24.32 3.68 41.51
N LYS A 214 -23.09 3.20 41.27
CA LYS A 214 -21.85 4.01 41.23
C LYS A 214 -21.49 4.72 42.55
N GLY A 215 -22.15 4.42 43.66
CA GLY A 215 -21.80 4.90 44.99
C GLY A 215 -20.42 4.42 45.44
N THR A 216 -19.66 5.24 46.18
CA THR A 216 -18.26 4.95 46.55
C THR A 216 -18.10 4.35 47.96
N THR A 217 -19.20 4.12 48.66
CA THR A 217 -19.21 3.71 50.07
C THR A 217 -19.49 2.23 50.28
N HIS A 218 -19.97 1.51 49.25
CA HIS A 218 -20.41 0.13 49.35
C HIS A 218 -20.12 -0.65 48.06
N VAL A 219 -20.17 -1.98 48.17
CA VAL A 219 -20.06 -2.91 47.04
C VAL A 219 -21.44 -3.24 46.49
N VAL A 220 -21.54 -3.74 45.26
CA VAL A 220 -22.84 -4.07 44.61
C VAL A 220 -23.74 -5.02 45.42
N LYS A 221 -23.18 -5.85 46.31
CA LYS A 221 -23.98 -6.73 47.18
C LYS A 221 -24.74 -5.99 48.28
N ASP A 222 -24.25 -4.81 48.68
CA ASP A 222 -24.80 -3.98 49.75
C ASP A 222 -25.51 -2.73 49.17
N CYS A 223 -25.92 -2.82 47.89
CA CYS A 223 -26.56 -1.76 47.13
C CYS A 223 -28.07 -1.74 47.29
#